data_AF-A0A1F7ZP45-F1
#
_entry.id   AF-A0A1F7ZP45-F1
#
_cell.length_a   1.000
_cell.length_b   1.000
_cell.length_c   1.000
_cell.angle_alpha   90.00
_cell.angle_beta   90.00
_cell.angle_gamma   90.00
#
_symmetry.space_group_name_H-M   'P 1'
#
loop_
_entity.id
_entity.type
_entity.pdbx_description
1 polymer ?
#
loop_
_entity_poly.entity_id
_entity_poly.type
_entity_poly.pdbx_seq_one_letter_code
_entity_poly.pdbx_strand_id
1 'polypeptide(L)'
;MTSKSTPPDFHFNFTTVTGYFLQDDPSTDPDNFDYVTSNFGLIPRSYDSDPEFDPEGRKTQWERFEYQLNQLNRDSSPATQFKLLFLGRHGEGLHNVAERRYGTELWD
;
A
#
# COMPACT_ATOMS: atom_id res chain seq x y z
N MET A 1 38.50 28.11 2.32
CA MET A 1 37.09 28.39 2.68
C MET A 1 36.21 27.62 1.72
N THR A 2 35.67 26.49 2.15
CA THR A 2 34.72 25.69 1.35
C THR A 2 33.33 26.31 1.51
N SER A 3 32.81 26.86 0.41
CA SER A 3 31.42 27.33 0.32
C SER A 3 30.48 26.16 0.62
N LYS A 4 29.64 26.27 1.65
CA LYS A 4 28.55 25.33 1.89
C LYS A 4 27.51 25.54 0.79
N SER A 5 27.38 24.58 -0.13
CA SER A 5 26.27 24.56 -1.08
C SER A 5 24.96 24.38 -0.33
N THR A 6 24.00 25.27 -0.57
CA THR A 6 22.60 25.07 -0.14
C THR A 6 22.09 23.77 -0.76
N PRO A 7 21.50 22.84 0.02
CA PRO A 7 20.90 21.65 -0.55
C PRO A 7 19.81 22.08 -1.56
N PRO A 8 19.69 21.39 -2.70
CA PRO A 8 18.60 21.67 -3.62
C PRO A 8 17.26 21.43 -2.92
N ASP A 9 16.30 22.34 -3.13
CA ASP A 9 14.92 22.13 -2.72
C ASP A 9 14.39 20.87 -3.43
N PHE A 10 13.94 19.89 -2.67
CA PHE A 10 13.33 18.68 -3.19
C PHE A 10 11.94 18.48 -2.58
N HIS A 11 11.02 18.00 -3.41
CA HIS A 11 9.67 17.63 -3.02
C HIS A 11 9.40 16.20 -3.44
N PHE A 12 8.77 15.41 -2.58
CA PHE A 12 8.26 14.10 -2.95
C PHE A 12 6.89 14.25 -3.60
N ASN A 13 6.71 13.61 -4.75
CA ASN A 13 5.39 13.38 -5.32
C ASN A 13 4.97 11.95 -4.97
N PHE A 14 3.79 11.79 -4.37
CA PHE A 14 3.24 10.50 -4.02
C PHE A 14 2.01 10.22 -4.88
N THR A 15 2.05 9.09 -5.59
CA THR A 15 0.94 8.60 -6.41
C THR A 15 0.72 7.13 -6.13
N THR A 16 -0.53 6.67 -6.20
CA THR A 16 -0.88 5.26 -6.13
C THR A 16 -0.68 4.59 -7.48
N VAL A 17 -0.14 3.37 -7.49
CA VAL A 17 -0.09 2.53 -8.70
C VAL A 17 -1.27 1.59 -8.68
N THR A 18 -2.19 1.77 -9.62
CA THR A 18 -3.45 1.04 -9.70
C THR A 18 -3.32 -0.33 -10.38
N GLY A 19 -4.31 -1.20 -10.19
CA GLY A 19 -4.42 -2.51 -10.81
C GLY A 19 -3.74 -3.64 -10.06
N TYR A 20 -3.24 -3.40 -8.84
CA TYR A 20 -2.67 -4.43 -7.98
C TYR A 20 -3.60 -4.82 -6.84
N PHE A 21 -4.45 -3.90 -6.39
CA PHE A 21 -5.27 -4.09 -5.20
C PHE A 21 -6.76 -3.84 -5.50
N LEU A 22 -7.64 -4.64 -4.92
CA LEU A 22 -9.09 -4.47 -5.11
C LEU A 22 -9.58 -3.11 -4.57
N GLN A 23 -8.86 -2.54 -3.60
CA GLN A 23 -9.17 -1.23 -3.00
C GLN A 23 -9.10 -0.07 -4.00
N ASP A 24 -8.37 -0.23 -5.12
CA ASP A 24 -8.30 0.79 -6.17
C ASP A 24 -9.22 0.50 -7.38
N ASP A 25 -9.93 -0.63 -7.38
CA ASP A 25 -10.92 -0.99 -8.39
C ASP A 25 -12.24 -0.23 -8.16
N PRO A 26 -12.75 0.56 -9.12
CA PRO A 26 -14.01 1.29 -8.99
C PRO A 26 -15.25 0.43 -8.76
N SER A 27 -15.16 -0.88 -9.01
CA SER A 27 -16.23 -1.85 -8.78
C SER A 27 -16.23 -2.46 -7.37
N THR A 28 -15.16 -2.23 -6.59
CA THR A 28 -15.10 -2.69 -5.19
C THR A 28 -15.95 -1.78 -4.31
N ASP A 29 -16.91 -2.37 -3.60
CA ASP A 29 -17.69 -1.69 -2.57
C ASP A 29 -16.89 -1.58 -1.26
N PRO A 30 -16.44 -0.38 -0.86
CA PRO A 30 -15.59 -0.21 0.32
C PRO A 30 -16.30 -0.54 1.63
N ASP A 31 -17.64 -0.43 1.70
CA ASP A 31 -18.40 -0.68 2.93
C ASP A 31 -18.54 -2.19 3.21
N ASN A 32 -18.41 -3.01 2.17
CA ASN A 32 -18.56 -4.47 2.25
C ASN A 32 -17.27 -5.23 1.95
N PHE A 33 -16.16 -4.53 1.69
CA PHE A 33 -14.89 -5.17 1.36
C PHE A 33 -14.16 -5.70 2.60
N ASP A 34 -14.06 -7.03 2.71
CA ASP A 34 -13.27 -7.70 3.76
C ASP A 34 -11.87 -8.05 3.24
N TYR A 35 -10.89 -7.21 3.61
CA TYR A 35 -9.49 -7.41 3.22
C TYR A 35 -8.85 -8.65 3.88
N VAL A 36 -9.36 -9.14 5.02
CA VAL A 36 -8.76 -10.28 5.74
C VAL A 36 -9.00 -11.56 4.97
N THR A 37 -10.22 -11.73 4.44
CA THR A 37 -10.60 -12.91 3.65
C THR A 37 -10.23 -12.77 2.17
N SER A 38 -9.94 -11.55 1.70
CA SER A 38 -9.64 -11.26 0.29
C SER A 38 -8.14 -11.13 0.00
N ASN A 39 -7.26 -11.83 0.73
CA ASN A 39 -5.80 -11.78 0.52
C ASN A 39 -5.22 -10.34 0.58
N PHE A 40 -5.69 -9.53 1.54
CA PHE A 40 -5.45 -8.08 1.65
C PHE A 40 -5.82 -7.27 0.40
N GLY A 41 -6.65 -7.84 -0.47
CA GLY A 41 -7.06 -7.26 -1.74
C GLY A 41 -6.06 -7.44 -2.87
N LEU A 42 -4.96 -8.15 -2.69
CA LEU A 42 -4.02 -8.40 -3.79
C LEU A 42 -4.72 -9.22 -4.90
N ILE A 43 -4.82 -8.62 -6.09
CA ILE A 43 -5.51 -9.20 -7.24
C ILE A 43 -4.70 -10.40 -7.77
N PRO A 44 -5.32 -11.58 -7.95
CA PRO A 44 -4.71 -12.70 -8.66
C PRO A 44 -4.45 -12.33 -10.12
N ARG A 45 -3.17 -12.28 -10.52
CA ARG A 45 -2.77 -11.91 -11.88
C ARG A 45 -1.41 -12.50 -12.25
N SER A 46 -1.14 -12.53 -13.55
CA SER A 46 0.20 -12.79 -14.08
C SER A 46 1.02 -11.50 -14.15
N TYR A 47 2.33 -11.65 -14.01
CA TYR A 47 3.31 -10.61 -14.27
C TYR A 47 4.24 -11.03 -15.41
N ASP A 48 4.81 -10.06 -16.13
CA ASP A 48 5.74 -10.33 -17.23
C ASP A 48 7.00 -11.08 -16.76
N SER A 49 7.34 -10.96 -15.48
CA SER A 49 8.43 -11.68 -14.83
C SER A 49 8.12 -13.14 -14.47
N ASP A 50 6.86 -13.55 -14.47
CA ASP A 50 6.47 -14.89 -13.99
C ASP A 50 7.18 -16.05 -14.74
N PRO A 51 7.37 -16.01 -16.08
CA PRO A 51 8.10 -17.07 -16.78
C PRO A 51 9.56 -17.24 -16.32
N GLU A 52 10.20 -16.18 -15.83
CA GLU A 52 11.58 -16.22 -15.32
C GLU A 52 11.60 -16.56 -13.82
N PHE A 53 10.73 -15.93 -13.04
CA PHE A 53 10.74 -16.03 -11.57
C PHE A 53 10.03 -17.28 -11.04
N ASP A 54 8.96 -17.70 -11.69
CA ASP A 54 8.15 -18.87 -11.30
C ASP A 54 7.73 -19.71 -12.52
N PRO A 55 8.69 -20.27 -13.28
CA PRO A 55 8.41 -21.03 -14.50
C PRO A 55 7.52 -22.25 -14.28
N GLU A 56 7.44 -22.74 -13.05
CA GLU A 56 6.72 -23.94 -12.67
C GLU A 56 5.41 -23.63 -11.92
N GLY A 57 5.06 -22.35 -11.75
CA GLY A 57 3.79 -21.91 -11.17
C GLY A 57 3.61 -22.29 -9.70
N ARG A 58 4.69 -22.38 -8.92
CA ARG A 58 4.68 -22.83 -7.52
C ARG A 58 4.65 -21.68 -6.51
N LYS A 59 4.88 -20.45 -6.96
CA LYS A 59 4.94 -19.26 -6.10
C LYS A 59 3.56 -18.70 -5.85
N THR A 60 3.34 -18.27 -4.62
CA THR A 60 2.14 -17.56 -4.23
C THR A 60 2.01 -16.23 -4.99
N GLN A 61 0.80 -15.68 -5.08
CA GLN A 61 0.58 -14.36 -5.67
C GLN A 61 1.41 -13.28 -4.97
N TRP A 62 1.65 -13.41 -3.66
CA TRP A 62 2.47 -12.49 -2.87
C TRP A 62 3.95 -12.57 -3.22
N GLU A 63 4.53 -13.77 -3.32
CA GLU A 63 5.93 -13.94 -3.75
C GLU A 63 6.13 -13.36 -5.16
N ARG A 64 5.20 -13.61 -6.08
CA ARG A 64 5.25 -13.05 -7.44
C ARG A 64 5.10 -11.52 -7.44
N PHE A 65 4.23 -10.97 -6.59
CA PHE A 65 4.06 -9.51 -6.43
C PHE A 65 5.29 -8.84 -5.81
N GLU A 66 5.94 -9.46 -4.83
CA GLU A 66 7.19 -8.97 -4.25
C GLU A 66 8.29 -8.90 -5.31
N TYR A 67 8.41 -9.94 -6.15
CA TYR A 67 9.35 -9.92 -7.27
C TYR A 67 9.02 -8.79 -8.26
N GLN A 68 7.75 -8.62 -8.62
CA GLN A 68 7.30 -7.52 -9.47
C GLN A 68 7.66 -6.15 -8.86
N LEU A 69 7.46 -5.94 -7.56
CA LEU A 69 7.82 -4.70 -6.88
C LEU A 69 9.33 -4.44 -6.90
N ASN A 70 10.14 -5.48 -6.75
CA ASN A 70 11.58 -5.40 -6.86
C ASN A 70 12.04 -5.06 -8.28
N GLN A 71 11.41 -5.64 -9.31
CA GLN A 71 11.67 -5.31 -10.71
C GLN A 71 11.30 -3.86 -11.03
N LEU A 72 10.11 -3.40 -10.60
CA LEU A 72 9.70 -2.00 -10.76
C LEU A 72 10.72 -1.01 -10.19
N ASN A 73 11.27 -1.31 -9.00
CA ASN A 73 12.31 -0.47 -8.42
C ASN A 73 13.63 -0.55 -9.20
N ARG A 74 14.04 -1.75 -9.63
CA ARG A 74 15.28 -1.97 -10.39
C ARG A 74 15.27 -1.27 -11.74
N ASP A 75 14.12 -1.24 -12.41
CA ASP A 75 13.95 -0.68 -13.74
C ASP A 75 13.62 0.83 -13.72
N SER A 76 13.41 1.39 -12.53
CA SER A 76 13.10 2.81 -12.35
C SER A 76 14.35 3.69 -12.20
N SER A 77 14.19 5.00 -12.46
CA SER A 77 15.26 5.96 -12.21
C SER A 77 15.56 6.09 -10.71
N PRO A 78 16.76 6.52 -10.29
CA PRO A 78 17.09 6.73 -8.88
C PRO A 78 16.16 7.71 -8.13
N ALA A 79 15.41 8.55 -8.85
CA ALA A 79 14.45 9.50 -8.30
C ALA A 79 13.04 8.91 -8.10
N THR A 80 12.83 7.64 -8.45
CA THR A 80 11.54 6.95 -8.37
C THR A 80 11.68 5.72 -7.47
N GLN A 81 10.69 5.51 -6.60
CA GLN A 81 10.64 4.32 -5.75
C GLN A 81 9.19 3.84 -5.63
N PHE A 82 9.00 2.55 -5.75
CA PHE A 82 7.73 1.87 -5.51
C PHE A 82 7.77 1.21 -4.15
N LYS A 83 6.72 1.41 -3.35
CA LYS A 83 6.62 0.88 -1.98
C LYS A 83 5.25 0.26 -1.77
N LEU A 84 5.24 -0.88 -1.08
CA LEU A 84 4.02 -1.46 -0.52
C LEU A 84 3.83 -0.93 0.90
N LEU A 85 2.63 -0.46 1.22
CA LEU A 85 2.27 0.04 2.54
C LEU A 85 1.12 -0.79 3.12
N PHE A 86 1.31 -1.32 4.32
CA PHE A 86 0.24 -1.88 5.14
C PHE A 86 -0.22 -0.81 6.12
N LEU A 87 -1.41 -0.27 5.91
CA LEU A 87 -1.97 0.80 6.72
C LEU A 87 -3.06 0.25 7.62
N GLY A 88 -2.80 0.21 8.93
CA GLY A 88 -3.79 -0.19 9.94
C GLY A 88 -4.30 1.01 10.72
N ARG A 89 -5.61 1.11 10.92
CA ARG A 89 -6.19 2.02 11.91
C ARG A 89 -6.27 1.29 13.26
N HIS A 90 -5.92 1.96 14.35
CA HIS A 90 -6.17 1.39 15.68
C HIS A 90 -7.68 1.16 15.90
N GLY A 91 -8.01 0.17 16.73
CA GLY A 91 -9.39 -0.10 17.15
C GLY A 91 -10.00 1.07 17.92
N GLU A 92 -11.30 0.99 18.18
CA GLU A 92 -12.01 2.00 18.97
C GLU A 92 -11.45 2.05 20.41
N GLY A 93 -10.99 3.23 20.85
CA GLY A 93 -10.59 3.43 22.24
C GLY A 93 -11.80 3.63 23.16
N LEU A 94 -11.65 3.33 24.46
CA LEU A 94 -12.69 3.58 25.48
C LEU A 94 -13.23 5.01 25.44
N HIS A 95 -12.41 5.97 25.02
CA HIS A 95 -12.77 7.39 24.87
C HIS A 95 -13.88 7.60 23.82
N ASN A 96 -13.79 6.94 22.66
CA ASN A 96 -14.80 7.06 21.59
C ASN A 96 -16.13 6.39 22.01
N VAL A 97 -16.05 5.30 22.78
CA VAL A 97 -17.23 4.62 23.34
C VAL A 97 -17.90 5.49 24.40
N ALA A 98 -17.11 6.14 25.25
CA ALA A 98 -17.60 6.99 26.32
C ALA A 98 -18.23 8.28 25.78
N GLU A 99 -17.59 8.96 24.83
CA GLU A 99 -18.18 10.14 24.17
C GLU A 99 -19.52 9.78 23.50
N ARG A 100 -19.61 8.64 22.81
CA ARG A 100 -20.85 8.20 22.17
C ARG A 100 -21.96 7.85 23.17
N ARG A 101 -21.59 7.42 24.38
CA ARG A 101 -22.53 7.00 25.43
C ARG A 101 -23.00 8.15 26.31
N TYR A 102 -22.12 9.11 26.61
CA TYR A 102 -22.38 10.19 27.55
C TYR A 102 -22.56 11.55 26.86
N GLY A 103 -22.16 11.68 25.59
CA GLY A 103 -22.16 12.95 24.86
C GLY A 103 -20.99 13.85 25.25
N THR A 104 -20.59 14.75 24.36
CA THR A 104 -19.45 15.66 24.56
C THR A 104 -19.61 16.52 25.83
N GLU A 105 -20.83 16.98 26.14
CA GLU A 105 -21.12 17.80 27.34
C GLU A 105 -20.85 17.12 28.69
N LEU A 106 -20.89 15.79 28.77
CA LEU A 106 -20.63 15.05 30.02
C LEU A 106 -19.22 14.45 30.06
N TRP A 107 -18.43 14.64 29.00
CA TRP A 107 -17.14 13.99 28.81
C TRP A 107 -15.96 14.98 28.76
N ASP A 108 -16.19 16.25 28.43
CA ASP A 108 -15.26 17.37 28.72
C ASP A 108 -15.24 17.72 30.22
#